data_AF-A0A8E2AV47-F1
#
_entry.id   AF-A0A8E2AV47-F1
#
_cell.length_a   1.000
_cell.length_b   1.000
_cell.length_c   1.000
_cell.angle_alpha   90.00
_cell.angle_beta   90.00
_cell.angle_gamma   90.00
#
_symmetry.space_group_name_H-M   'P 1'
#
loop_
_entity.id
_entity.type
_entity.pdbx_description
1 polymer ?
#
loop_
_entity_poly.entity_id
_entity_poly.type
_entity_poly.pdbx_seq_one_letter_code
_entity_poly.pdbx_strand_id
1 'polypeptide(L)'
;MSGCMSYSAGAAPDSHFPKRQAELERGGRKVVLCQEYVDALKLHEKNHNAGSYVPQGALENIWPGGYYLESIDAKYRRKYGCLPKA
;
A
#
# COMPACT_ATOMS: atom_id res chain seq x y z
N MET A 1 -5.80 5.57 24.63
CA MET A 1 -6.12 7.01 24.50
C MET A 1 -5.47 7.52 23.23
N SER A 2 -6.24 7.82 22.19
CA SER A 2 -5.71 8.41 20.94
C SER A 2 -5.63 9.93 21.14
N GLY A 3 -4.43 10.50 21.16
CA GLY A 3 -4.25 11.95 21.26
C GLY A 3 -4.61 12.62 19.93
N CYS A 4 -5.62 13.49 19.93
CA CYS A 4 -5.97 14.29 18.76
C CYS A 4 -5.03 15.49 18.69
N MET A 5 -4.29 15.62 17.59
CA MET A 5 -3.44 16.77 17.32
C MET A 5 -3.96 17.44 16.04
N SER A 6 -4.47 18.65 16.19
CA SER A 6 -5.05 19.46 15.11
C SER A 6 -4.06 20.55 14.70
N TYR A 7 -3.85 20.69 13.39
CA TYR A 7 -2.98 21.69 12.79
C TYR A 7 -3.74 22.41 11.67
N SER A 8 -3.44 23.69 11.46
CA SER A 8 -3.92 24.47 10.31
C SER A 8 -2.75 24.77 9.37
N ALA A 9 -2.91 24.45 8.09
CA ALA A 9 -1.97 24.83 7.04
C ALA A 9 -2.57 25.99 6.25
N GLY A 10 -1.87 27.13 6.20
CA GLY A 10 -2.22 28.23 5.29
C GLY A 10 -1.81 27.86 3.87
N ALA A 11 -2.77 27.79 2.95
CA ALA A 11 -2.48 27.57 1.54
C ALA A 11 -2.07 28.90 0.89
N ALA A 12 -0.92 28.93 0.21
CA ALA A 12 -0.53 30.08 -0.62
C ALA A 12 -1.53 30.22 -1.80
N PRO A 13 -1.98 31.46 -2.13
CA PRO A 13 -3.12 31.69 -3.02
C PRO A 13 -2.96 31.13 -4.45
N ASP A 14 -1.73 30.93 -4.93
CA ASP A 14 -1.48 30.61 -6.35
C ASP A 14 -0.61 29.35 -6.57
N SER A 15 -0.60 28.41 -5.62
CA SER A 15 -0.05 27.08 -5.90
C SER A 15 -1.11 26.25 -6.65
N HIS A 16 -1.03 26.23 -7.99
CA HIS A 16 -1.77 25.25 -8.79
C HIS A 16 -1.24 23.85 -8.48
N PHE A 17 -1.71 23.27 -7.38
CA PHE A 17 -1.41 21.89 -6.98
C PHE A 17 -2.10 20.98 -8.00
N PRO A 18 -1.37 20.17 -8.77
CA PRO A 18 -1.96 19.37 -9.83
C PRO A 18 -2.83 18.26 -9.24
N LYS A 19 -4.14 18.50 -9.14
CA LYS A 19 -5.13 17.49 -8.72
C LYS A 19 -5.37 16.39 -9.77
N ARG A 20 -4.76 16.52 -10.96
CA ARG A 20 -4.96 15.62 -12.11
C ARG A 20 -4.49 14.18 -11.86
N GLN A 21 -3.44 13.96 -11.06
CA GLN A 21 -2.92 12.62 -10.80
C GLN A 21 -3.90 11.76 -9.99
N ALA A 22 -4.52 12.34 -8.97
CA ALA A 22 -5.44 11.63 -8.06
C ALA A 22 -6.73 11.15 -8.74
N GLU A 23 -7.16 11.80 -9.83
CA GLU A 23 -8.30 11.35 -10.62
C GLU A 23 -7.99 10.11 -11.46
N LEU A 24 -6.81 10.08 -12.08
CA LEU A 24 -6.34 8.94 -12.85
C LEU A 24 -6.08 7.72 -11.94
N GLU A 25 -5.52 7.93 -10.75
CA GLU A 25 -5.24 6.88 -9.77
C GLU A 25 -6.51 6.17 -9.25
N ARG A 26 -7.64 6.87 -9.18
CA ARG A 26 -8.91 6.27 -8.75
C ARG A 26 -9.47 5.26 -9.76
N GLY A 27 -9.23 5.46 -11.06
CA GLY A 27 -9.73 4.60 -12.13
C GLY A 27 -8.99 3.27 -12.30
N GLY A 28 -7.78 3.14 -11.74
CA GLY A 28 -6.95 1.93 -11.81
C GLY A 28 -7.22 0.90 -10.71
N ARG A 29 -8.24 1.10 -9.87
CA ARG A 29 -8.55 0.22 -8.73
C ARG A 29 -9.47 -0.92 -9.14
N LYS A 30 -9.08 -2.16 -8.83
CA LYS A 30 -9.94 -3.35 -8.99
C LYS A 30 -10.91 -3.46 -7.82
N VAL A 31 -12.20 -3.60 -8.13
CA VAL A 31 -13.22 -3.97 -7.14
C VAL A 31 -13.13 -5.49 -6.90
N VAL A 32 -12.95 -5.89 -5.65
CA VAL A 32 -12.84 -7.30 -5.24
C VAL A 32 -14.11 -7.74 -4.51
N LEU A 33 -14.37 -9.05 -4.49
CA LEU A 33 -15.48 -9.61 -3.74
C LEU A 33 -15.27 -9.44 -2.24
N CYS A 34 -16.37 -9.28 -1.49
CA CYS A 34 -16.31 -9.09 -0.04
C CYS A 34 -15.58 -10.24 0.66
N GLN A 35 -15.79 -11.49 0.19
CA GLN A 35 -15.13 -12.66 0.76
C GLN A 35 -13.61 -12.63 0.56
N GLU A 36 -13.13 -12.28 -0.65
CA GLU A 36 -11.69 -12.14 -0.94
C GLU A 36 -11.04 -11.06 -0.06
N TYR A 37 -11.76 -9.97 0.18
CA TYR A 37 -11.30 -8.91 1.08
C TYR A 37 -11.17 -9.40 2.52
N VAL A 38 -12.17 -10.13 3.05
CA VAL A 38 -12.13 -10.69 4.40
C VAL A 38 -10.99 -11.71 4.55
N ASP A 39 -10.76 -12.55 3.54
CA ASP A 39 -9.68 -13.53 3.59
C ASP A 39 -8.30 -12.88 3.54
N ALA A 40 -8.16 -11.77 2.78
CA ALA A 40 -6.96 -10.96 2.79
C ALA A 40 -6.70 -10.32 4.18
N LEU A 41 -7.74 -9.85 4.88
CA LEU A 41 -7.61 -9.32 6.24
C LEU A 41 -7.14 -10.39 7.23
N LYS A 42 -7.75 -11.58 7.19
CA LYS A 42 -7.34 -12.71 8.04
C LYS A 42 -5.90 -13.14 7.77
N LEU A 43 -5.47 -13.08 6.50
CA LEU A 43 -4.08 -13.37 6.13
C LEU A 43 -3.12 -12.30 6.70
N HIS A 44 -3.53 -11.03 6.69
CA HIS A 44 -2.74 -9.95 7.28
C HIS A 44 -2.55 -10.14 8.78
N GLU A 45 -3.62 -10.48 9.51
CA GLU A 45 -3.58 -10.74 10.95
C GLU A 45 -2.64 -11.91 11.29
N LYS A 46 -2.73 -13.01 10.55
CA LYS A 46 -1.84 -14.18 10.73
C LYS A 46 -0.37 -13.86 10.49
N ASN A 47 -0.10 -13.03 9.48
CA ASN A 47 1.27 -12.75 9.03
C ASN A 47 1.89 -11.51 9.68
N HIS A 48 1.13 -10.77 10.51
CA HIS A 48 1.57 -9.50 11.12
C HIS A 48 2.89 -9.63 11.91
N ASN A 49 3.11 -10.78 12.56
CA ASN A 49 4.31 -11.07 13.38
C ASN A 49 5.09 -12.31 12.91
N ALA A 50 4.77 -12.86 11.73
CA ALA A 50 5.45 -14.05 11.24
C ALA A 50 6.91 -13.72 10.85
N GLY A 51 7.86 -14.40 11.49
CA GLY A 51 9.25 -14.42 11.02
C GLY A 51 9.38 -15.35 9.81
N SER A 52 10.30 -15.07 8.89
CA SER A 52 10.55 -15.91 7.70
C SER A 52 9.35 -16.09 6.76
N TYR A 53 8.59 -15.03 6.47
CA TYR A 53 7.43 -15.08 5.57
C TYR A 53 7.76 -14.62 4.14
N VAL A 54 7.30 -15.37 3.15
CA VAL A 54 7.33 -14.99 1.72
C VAL A 54 5.91 -14.70 1.26
N PRO A 55 5.56 -13.45 0.94
CA PRO A 55 4.23 -13.10 0.45
C PRO A 55 3.93 -13.77 -0.89
N GLN A 56 2.73 -14.35 -1.01
CA GLN A 56 2.26 -15.05 -2.22
C GLN A 56 1.29 -14.19 -3.06
N GLY A 57 1.32 -12.86 -2.90
CA GLY A 57 0.46 -11.94 -3.65
C GLY A 57 0.89 -11.80 -5.10
N ALA A 58 -0.06 -11.66 -6.02
CA ALA A 58 0.22 -11.39 -7.43
C ALA A 58 0.78 -9.98 -7.62
N LEU A 59 1.92 -9.86 -8.31
CA LEU A 59 2.58 -8.57 -8.61
C LEU A 59 1.80 -7.73 -9.61
N GLU A 60 0.93 -8.34 -10.41
CA GLU A 60 0.07 -7.67 -11.39
C GLU A 60 -0.94 -6.71 -10.74
N ASN A 61 -1.24 -6.91 -9.45
CA ASN A 61 -2.16 -6.05 -8.70
C ASN A 61 -1.50 -4.78 -8.16
N ILE A 62 -0.20 -4.60 -8.41
CA ILE A 62 0.58 -3.46 -7.92
C ILE A 62 0.80 -2.51 -9.09
N TRP A 63 0.72 -1.21 -8.81
CA TRP A 63 0.94 -0.20 -9.84
C TRP A 63 2.38 -0.27 -10.39
N PRO A 64 2.59 0.06 -11.68
CA PRO A 64 3.93 0.13 -12.25
C PRO A 64 4.75 1.20 -11.52
N GLY A 65 6.00 0.88 -11.16
CA GLY A 65 6.83 1.70 -10.28
C GLY A 65 6.52 1.56 -8.79
N GLY A 66 5.65 0.63 -8.40
CA GLY A 66 5.32 0.33 -7.01
C GLY A 66 6.37 -0.57 -6.33
N TYR A 67 6.60 -0.30 -5.06
CA TYR A 67 7.43 -1.14 -4.19
C TYR A 67 6.58 -2.21 -3.52
N TYR A 68 7.11 -3.42 -3.42
CA TYR A 68 6.45 -4.55 -2.80
C TYR A 68 7.38 -5.34 -1.91
N LEU A 69 6.82 -6.08 -0.96
CA LEU A 69 7.58 -6.95 -0.07
C LEU A 69 7.93 -8.25 -0.80
N GLU A 70 9.21 -8.59 -0.90
CA GLU A 70 9.68 -9.83 -1.53
C GLU A 70 9.77 -10.98 -0.51
N SER A 71 10.37 -10.71 0.65
CA SER A 71 10.49 -11.69 1.72
C SER A 71 10.87 -11.02 3.04
N ILE A 72 10.52 -11.69 4.13
CA ILE A 72 10.98 -11.43 5.48
C ILE A 72 11.87 -12.59 5.87
N ASP A 73 13.02 -12.34 6.47
CA ASP A 73 13.88 -13.40 6.97
C ASP A 73 13.63 -13.74 8.44
N ALA A 74 14.38 -14.73 8.96
CA ALA A 74 14.29 -15.17 10.36
C ALA A 74 14.72 -14.11 11.39
N LYS A 75 15.37 -13.04 10.93
CA LYS A 75 15.79 -11.89 11.75
C LYS A 75 14.84 -10.70 11.59
N TYR A 76 13.67 -10.91 11.01
CA TYR A 76 12.67 -9.87 10.74
C TYR A 76 13.16 -8.75 9.81
N ARG A 77 14.23 -8.98 9.03
CA ARG A 77 14.69 -8.04 8.00
C ARG A 77 13.80 -8.20 6.78
N ARG A 78 13.26 -7.07 6.29
CA ARG A 78 12.34 -7.02 5.16
C ARG A 78 13.11 -6.67 3.88
N LYS A 79 12.93 -7.47 2.83
CA LYS A 79 13.45 -7.19 1.49
C LYS A 79 12.33 -6.67 0.60
N TYR A 80 12.63 -5.63 -0.15
CA TYR A 80 11.66 -4.97 -1.04
C TYR A 80 12.14 -5.01 -2.48
N GLY A 81 11.22 -5.33 -3.38
CA GLY A 81 11.38 -5.21 -4.82
C GLY A 81 10.69 -3.96 -5.33
N CYS A 82 11.03 -3.56 -6.55
CA CYS A 82 10.38 -2.48 -7.28
C CYS A 82 9.93 -3.00 -8.63
N LEU A 83 8.66 -2.79 -8.98
CA LEU A 83 8.19 -3.07 -10.33
C LEU A 83 8.76 -2.03 -11.30
N PRO A 84 9.31 -2.45 -12.44
CA PRO A 84 9.80 -1.51 -13.43
C PRO A 84 8.66 -0.60 -13.90
N LYS A 85 8.96 0.69 -14.03
CA LYS A 85 8.06 1.65 -14.66
C LYS A 85 8.24 1.53 -16.17
N ALA A 86 7.19 1.11 -16.88
CA ALA A 86 7.16 1.14 -18.34
C ALA A 86 7.15 2.58 -18.86
#